data_AF-A0A5Q8CCM3-F1
#
_entry.id   AF-A0A5Q8CCM3-F1
#
_cell.length_a   1.000
_cell.length_b   1.000
_cell.length_c   1.000
_cell.angle_alpha   90.00
_cell.angle_beta   90.00
_cell.angle_gamma   90.00
#
_symmetry.space_group_name_H-M   'P 1'
#
loop_
_entity.id
_entity.type
_entity.pdbx_description
1 polymer ?
#
loop_
_entity_poly.entity_id
_entity_poly.type
_entity_poly.pdbx_seq_one_letter_code
_entity_poly.pdbx_strand_id
1 'polypeptide(L)'
;SFLAGKDGGWPTTPFSRKSTLPFSADLDLNTAALAAGPFATAHDATLSLKLDREGIRVSDLKAKLYEGTLTGLFELKNTEGTGLLSGQLKLAGSDLAAVLPGAGISGSGDISAALSTSGKSVDAMIAALSGSGTAALKGLTIAGINPDAFAPVIAKADAIGRDIDAAKTAGFAPEIAGQGSFAAGNTDIPFTVANGTLRAPPISLDNPAATLSADVTADLDASTLAAKGAITYRPGDEALVGSEPAVNFSLAGQIGATSLQFDSAPLAQFLTQRALEKEQQRVEAMQAALLEKQRLRREVRYYAALQTERDRAAEELRRQEEEARQKAQAEARAKAEAEAQAKAEAEAQAKAEEEARAKAEADAKAQAEAEARAKAEADAQAAADADAKAKAEQQAAAAKAQAEADRKRAEQARLEAERRAAEQAPKVDRSLPGVNDGSVPEPPKPKSNPFTIDNLLKSLDGG
;
A
#
# COMPACT_ATOMS: atom_id res chain seq x y z
N SER A 1 76.34 12.99 -28.28
CA SER A 1 75.34 12.53 -27.29
C SER A 1 75.97 11.43 -26.46
N PHE A 2 75.91 11.51 -25.13
CA PHE A 2 76.62 10.61 -24.22
C PHE A 2 75.73 9.99 -23.11
N LEU A 3 74.43 10.32 -23.08
CA LEU A 3 73.52 10.03 -21.96
C LEU A 3 72.23 9.31 -22.37
N ALA A 4 72.19 8.73 -23.56
CA ALA A 4 71.11 7.84 -24.00
C ALA A 4 71.73 6.58 -24.61
N GLY A 5 71.27 5.39 -24.20
CA GLY A 5 71.53 4.15 -24.91
C GLY A 5 70.91 4.20 -26.31
N LYS A 6 71.44 3.42 -27.26
CA LYS A 6 70.90 3.38 -28.65
C LYS A 6 69.42 2.96 -28.69
N ASP A 7 69.01 2.18 -27.70
CA ASP A 7 67.71 1.51 -27.62
C ASP A 7 66.82 2.12 -26.53
N GLY A 8 67.10 3.36 -26.10
CA GLY A 8 66.34 4.12 -25.08
C GLY A 8 66.71 3.83 -23.62
N GLY A 9 67.41 2.73 -23.34
CA GLY A 9 67.85 2.36 -21.98
C GLY A 9 69.00 3.21 -21.41
N TRP A 10 69.30 2.97 -20.12
CA TRP A 10 70.32 3.68 -19.36
C TRP A 10 71.75 3.50 -19.91
N PRO A 11 72.65 4.50 -19.75
CA PRO A 11 74.04 4.41 -20.25
C PRO A 11 74.89 3.30 -19.58
N THR A 12 75.07 2.19 -20.30
CA THR A 12 75.92 1.03 -19.93
C THR A 12 77.42 1.26 -20.06
N THR A 13 77.87 2.49 -20.38
CA THR A 13 79.30 2.80 -20.56
C THR A 13 80.01 2.88 -19.20
N PRO A 14 81.09 2.11 -18.95
CA PRO A 14 81.78 2.15 -17.67
C PRO A 14 82.45 3.50 -17.36
N PHE A 15 82.41 3.91 -16.10
CA PHE A 15 83.08 5.13 -15.64
C PHE A 15 84.62 5.02 -15.74
N SER A 16 85.28 6.17 -15.93
CA SER A 16 86.73 6.24 -16.03
C SER A 16 87.39 5.87 -14.70
N ARG A 17 88.31 4.90 -14.71
CA ARG A 17 89.04 4.49 -13.48
C ARG A 17 89.95 5.57 -12.91
N LYS A 18 90.39 6.51 -13.74
CA LYS A 18 91.18 7.68 -13.35
C LYS A 18 90.32 8.93 -13.48
N SER A 19 89.64 9.30 -12.39
CA SER A 19 88.99 10.60 -12.26
C SER A 19 90.05 11.66 -11.95
N THR A 20 90.68 12.21 -13.00
CA THR A 20 91.67 13.28 -12.87
C THR A 20 91.08 14.60 -13.34
N LEU A 21 90.28 15.23 -12.47
CA LEU A 21 89.89 16.62 -12.64
C LEU A 21 91.17 17.49 -12.52
N PRO A 22 91.54 18.28 -13.55
CA PRO A 22 92.82 18.98 -13.59
C PRO A 22 92.86 20.24 -12.71
N PHE A 23 91.72 20.64 -12.13
CA PHE A 23 91.56 21.75 -11.20
C PHE A 23 90.52 21.40 -10.14
N SER A 24 90.37 22.26 -9.14
CA SER A 24 89.21 22.29 -8.25
C SER A 24 88.54 23.66 -8.34
N ALA A 25 87.22 23.71 -8.13
CA ALA A 25 86.44 24.94 -8.23
C ALA A 25 85.26 24.91 -7.25
N ASP A 26 84.88 26.10 -6.77
CA ASP A 26 83.57 26.38 -6.17
C ASP A 26 82.92 27.44 -7.08
N LEU A 27 81.67 27.19 -7.48
CA LEU A 27 80.97 27.92 -8.54
C LEU A 27 79.50 28.12 -8.18
N ASP A 28 79.09 29.36 -7.91
CA ASP A 28 77.68 29.73 -7.88
C ASP A 28 77.18 29.90 -9.32
N LEU A 29 76.21 29.07 -9.71
CA LEU A 29 75.66 29.02 -11.06
C LEU A 29 74.20 29.50 -11.07
N ASN A 30 73.87 30.28 -12.11
CA ASN A 30 72.52 30.71 -12.44
C ASN A 30 72.31 30.48 -13.95
N THR A 31 71.39 29.60 -14.32
CA THR A 31 71.13 29.24 -15.73
C THR A 31 69.63 29.21 -16.05
N ALA A 32 69.25 29.75 -17.21
CA ALA A 32 67.85 29.74 -17.67
C ALA A 32 67.29 28.32 -17.92
N ALA A 33 68.18 27.35 -18.16
CA ALA A 33 67.85 25.94 -18.24
C ALA A 33 68.99 25.07 -17.67
N LEU A 34 68.62 23.90 -17.15
CA LEU A 34 69.52 22.85 -16.66
C LEU A 34 68.97 21.49 -17.12
N ALA A 35 69.63 20.87 -18.10
CA ALA A 35 69.16 19.62 -18.72
C ALA A 35 69.87 18.39 -18.13
N ALA A 36 69.09 17.49 -17.52
CA ALA A 36 69.53 16.20 -17.01
C ALA A 36 69.38 15.12 -18.11
N GLY A 37 70.22 15.22 -19.15
CA GLY A 37 70.15 14.32 -20.31
C GLY A 37 68.80 14.43 -21.05
N PRO A 38 68.24 13.31 -21.56
CA PRO A 38 66.89 13.29 -22.12
C PRO A 38 65.77 13.22 -21.06
N PHE A 39 66.11 13.05 -19.78
CA PHE A 39 65.15 12.64 -18.74
C PHE A 39 64.33 13.81 -18.17
N ALA A 40 64.98 14.96 -17.95
CA ALA A 40 64.34 16.17 -17.43
C ALA A 40 65.08 17.43 -17.88
N THR A 41 64.36 18.53 -18.08
CA THR A 41 64.93 19.88 -18.16
C THR A 41 64.27 20.74 -17.11
N ALA A 42 65.07 21.32 -16.23
CA ALA A 42 64.65 22.31 -15.25
C ALA A 42 64.95 23.73 -15.76
N HIS A 43 64.20 24.71 -15.29
CA HIS A 43 64.28 26.11 -15.72
C HIS A 43 64.56 27.06 -14.56
N ASP A 44 65.07 28.26 -14.82
CA ASP A 44 65.42 29.27 -13.81
C ASP A 44 66.26 28.69 -12.65
N ALA A 45 67.31 27.95 -13.00
CA ALA A 45 68.07 27.12 -12.08
C ALA A 45 69.22 27.90 -11.40
N THR A 46 69.20 27.95 -10.08
CA THR A 46 70.31 28.42 -9.24
C THR A 46 70.87 27.25 -8.42
N LEU A 47 72.20 27.12 -8.33
CA LEU A 47 72.86 26.11 -7.50
C LEU A 47 74.31 26.50 -7.19
N SER A 48 74.86 25.97 -6.10
CA SER A 48 76.29 26.06 -5.78
C SER A 48 76.97 24.72 -6.11
N LEU A 49 77.95 24.75 -7.02
CA LEU A 49 78.68 23.60 -7.53
C LEU A 49 80.12 23.59 -7.00
N LYS A 50 80.43 22.60 -6.18
CA LYS A 50 81.80 22.27 -5.75
C LYS A 50 82.35 21.11 -6.55
N LEU A 51 83.58 21.26 -7.03
CA LEU A 51 84.28 20.31 -7.88
C LEU A 51 85.71 20.11 -7.35
N ASP A 52 86.04 18.91 -6.89
CA ASP A 52 87.37 18.60 -6.35
C ASP A 52 87.79 17.14 -6.58
N ARG A 53 88.80 16.66 -5.84
CA ARG A 53 89.34 15.30 -5.99
C ARG A 53 88.45 14.21 -5.39
N GLU A 54 87.52 14.55 -4.49
CA GLU A 54 86.53 13.60 -3.99
C GLU A 54 85.40 13.43 -5.01
N GLY A 55 85.00 14.51 -5.69
CA GLY A 55 84.07 14.45 -6.81
C GLY A 55 83.35 15.75 -7.10
N ILE A 56 82.06 15.64 -7.41
CA ILE A 56 81.11 16.72 -7.62
C ILE A 56 80.17 16.79 -6.41
N ARG A 57 79.95 17.98 -5.86
CA ARG A 57 78.87 18.25 -4.92
C ARG A 57 78.07 19.44 -5.40
N VAL A 58 76.75 19.30 -5.39
CA VAL A 58 75.79 20.38 -5.64
C VAL A 58 75.00 20.61 -4.36
N SER A 59 75.01 21.84 -3.87
CA SER A 59 74.12 22.31 -2.80
C SER A 59 73.23 23.44 -3.32
N ASP A 60 72.22 23.77 -2.52
CA ASP A 60 71.36 24.96 -2.73
C ASP A 60 70.67 24.99 -4.11
N LEU A 61 70.50 23.81 -4.71
CA LEU A 61 69.78 23.65 -5.97
C LEU A 61 68.36 24.16 -5.77
N LYS A 62 67.94 25.06 -6.65
CA LYS A 62 66.57 25.53 -6.80
C LYS A 62 66.29 25.80 -8.27
N ALA A 63 65.24 25.19 -8.81
CA ALA A 63 64.82 25.36 -10.21
C ALA A 63 63.32 25.10 -10.35
N LYS A 64 62.72 25.50 -11.47
CA LYS A 64 61.36 25.09 -11.88
C LYS A 64 61.42 23.76 -12.64
N LEU A 65 60.48 22.86 -12.38
CA LEU A 65 60.37 21.57 -13.06
C LEU A 65 58.93 21.04 -12.96
N TYR A 66 58.33 20.58 -14.06
CA TYR A 66 56.93 20.08 -14.11
C TYR A 66 55.93 21.02 -13.42
N GLU A 67 55.97 22.32 -13.76
CA GLU A 67 55.27 23.45 -13.11
C GLU A 67 55.58 23.69 -11.60
N GLY A 68 56.23 22.75 -10.92
CA GLY A 68 56.65 22.86 -9.52
C GLY A 68 58.02 23.50 -9.34
N THR A 69 58.45 23.61 -8.08
CA THR A 69 59.81 24.02 -7.69
C THR A 69 60.60 22.82 -7.21
N LEU A 70 61.63 22.43 -7.95
CA LEU A 70 62.66 21.50 -7.51
C LEU A 70 63.63 22.23 -6.57
N THR A 71 63.92 21.64 -5.42
CA THR A 71 65.06 21.98 -4.57
C THR A 71 65.86 20.75 -4.16
N GLY A 72 67.11 20.92 -3.73
CA GLY A 72 67.86 19.82 -3.13
C GLY A 72 69.38 19.96 -3.10
N LEU A 73 70.04 18.82 -2.91
CA LEU A 73 71.49 18.64 -2.92
C LEU A 73 71.84 17.24 -3.41
N PHE A 74 73.04 17.08 -3.99
CA PHE A 74 73.59 15.76 -4.32
C PHE A 74 75.12 15.76 -4.33
N GLU A 75 75.72 14.60 -4.10
CA GLU A 75 77.15 14.35 -4.14
C GLU A 75 77.43 13.12 -5.02
N LEU A 76 78.31 13.27 -6.02
CA LEU A 76 78.74 12.25 -6.95
C LEU A 76 80.27 12.08 -6.88
N LYS A 77 80.71 10.93 -6.37
CA LYS A 77 82.14 10.53 -6.30
C LYS A 77 82.44 9.43 -7.31
N ASN A 78 83.70 9.28 -7.69
CA ASN A 78 84.18 8.18 -8.54
C ASN A 78 85.44 7.56 -7.94
N THR A 79 85.30 6.36 -7.39
CA THR A 79 86.38 5.57 -6.78
C THR A 79 86.79 4.45 -7.72
N GLU A 80 87.93 4.61 -8.38
CA GLU A 80 88.53 3.64 -9.32
C GLU A 80 87.62 3.14 -10.46
N GLY A 81 86.62 3.93 -10.86
CA GLY A 81 85.62 3.56 -11.89
C GLY A 81 84.32 3.01 -11.31
N THR A 82 84.13 3.08 -10.00
CA THR A 82 82.84 2.93 -9.33
C THR A 82 82.31 4.32 -8.99
N GLY A 83 81.20 4.72 -9.62
CA GLY A 83 80.45 5.92 -9.24
C GLY A 83 79.69 5.67 -7.95
N LEU A 84 79.66 6.67 -7.06
CA LEU A 84 78.82 6.70 -5.86
C LEU A 84 78.02 8.00 -5.90
N LEU A 85 76.69 7.90 -5.91
CA LEU A 85 75.79 9.04 -5.87
C LEU A 85 74.97 8.99 -4.58
N SER A 86 74.83 10.12 -3.91
CA SER A 86 73.82 10.35 -2.87
C SER A 86 73.15 11.70 -3.07
N GLY A 87 71.89 11.83 -2.68
CA GLY A 87 71.18 13.10 -2.82
C GLY A 87 69.86 13.16 -2.09
N GLN A 88 69.42 14.39 -1.82
CA GLN A 88 68.12 14.71 -1.25
C GLN A 88 67.45 15.72 -2.17
N LEU A 89 66.29 15.38 -2.71
CA LEU A 89 65.53 16.20 -3.65
C LEU A 89 64.11 16.41 -3.13
N LYS A 90 63.56 17.60 -3.34
CA LYS A 90 62.15 17.90 -3.13
C LYS A 90 61.60 18.66 -4.33
N LEU A 91 60.59 18.10 -4.98
CA LEU A 91 59.79 18.76 -6.00
C LEU A 91 58.47 19.20 -5.38
N ALA A 92 58.27 20.50 -5.18
CA ALA A 92 57.09 21.06 -4.54
C ALA A 92 56.09 21.65 -5.55
N GLY A 93 54.81 21.34 -5.39
CA GLY A 93 53.72 21.90 -6.20
C GLY A 93 53.70 21.51 -7.69
N SER A 94 54.29 20.37 -8.08
CA SER A 94 54.32 19.93 -9.48
C SER A 94 52.98 19.34 -9.96
N ASP A 95 52.66 19.53 -11.24
CA ASP A 95 51.53 18.86 -11.91
C ASP A 95 51.82 17.36 -12.12
N LEU A 96 50.95 16.51 -11.60
CA LEU A 96 51.11 15.05 -11.70
C LEU A 96 50.99 14.54 -13.14
N ALA A 97 50.23 15.20 -14.00
CA ALA A 97 50.12 14.85 -15.42
C ALA A 97 51.40 15.19 -16.20
N ALA A 98 52.17 16.19 -15.74
CA ALA A 98 53.48 16.54 -16.29
C ALA A 98 54.61 15.65 -15.75
N VAL A 99 54.52 15.19 -14.49
CA VAL A 99 55.51 14.27 -13.87
C VAL A 99 55.37 12.84 -14.42
N LEU A 100 54.14 12.33 -14.59
CA LEU A 100 53.86 10.98 -15.11
C LEU A 100 52.91 11.03 -16.32
N PRO A 101 53.37 11.55 -17.48
CA PRO A 101 52.55 11.64 -18.68
C PRO A 101 52.04 10.26 -19.13
N GLY A 102 50.76 10.18 -19.46
CA GLY A 102 50.11 8.93 -19.88
C GLY A 102 49.77 7.94 -18.75
N ALA A 103 50.13 8.20 -17.49
CA ALA A 103 49.82 7.31 -16.36
C ALA A 103 48.37 7.39 -15.86
N GLY A 104 47.50 8.16 -16.53
CA GLY A 104 46.08 8.29 -16.19
C GLY A 104 45.78 9.10 -14.93
N ILE A 105 46.77 9.73 -14.30
CA ILE A 105 46.59 10.54 -13.08
C ILE A 105 46.63 12.05 -13.37
N SER A 106 45.94 12.82 -12.54
CA SER A 106 46.03 14.29 -12.50
C SER A 106 45.85 14.83 -11.08
N GLY A 107 46.21 16.10 -10.89
CA GLY A 107 46.29 16.76 -9.59
C GLY A 107 47.65 17.45 -9.42
N SER A 108 47.98 17.85 -8.20
CA SER A 108 49.30 18.41 -7.86
C SER A 108 49.98 17.60 -6.76
N GLY A 109 51.31 17.70 -6.61
CA GLY A 109 52.02 16.99 -5.56
C GLY A 109 53.29 17.67 -5.05
N ASP A 110 53.61 17.38 -3.79
CA ASP A 110 54.92 17.63 -3.20
C ASP A 110 55.66 16.28 -3.03
N ILE A 111 56.64 16.00 -3.87
CA ILE A 111 57.44 14.77 -3.86
C ILE A 111 58.78 15.06 -3.19
N SER A 112 59.16 14.27 -2.18
CA SER A 112 60.46 14.38 -1.49
C SER A 112 61.15 13.02 -1.46
N ALA A 113 62.44 12.96 -1.78
CA ALA A 113 63.20 11.71 -1.85
C ALA A 113 64.63 11.88 -1.33
N ALA A 114 65.10 10.89 -0.57
CA ALA A 114 66.50 10.69 -0.21
C ALA A 114 66.99 9.40 -0.88
N LEU A 115 67.95 9.52 -1.79
CA LEU A 115 68.40 8.44 -2.67
C LEU A 115 69.92 8.25 -2.59
N SER A 116 70.36 7.00 -2.71
CA SER A 116 71.79 6.66 -2.80
C SER A 116 72.03 5.41 -3.66
N THR A 117 73.17 5.35 -4.32
CA THR A 117 73.55 4.25 -5.20
C THR A 117 75.05 4.18 -5.45
N SER A 118 75.53 3.00 -5.84
CA SER A 118 76.89 2.79 -6.34
C SER A 118 76.89 1.82 -7.51
N GLY A 119 77.66 2.12 -8.55
CA GLY A 119 77.70 1.30 -9.77
C GLY A 119 78.90 1.64 -10.67
N LYS A 120 79.19 0.77 -11.63
CA LYS A 120 80.32 0.95 -12.56
C LYS A 120 79.96 1.74 -13.82
N SER A 121 78.68 2.00 -14.03
CA SER A 121 78.03 2.63 -15.17
C SER A 121 76.64 3.13 -14.71
N VAL A 122 75.90 3.87 -15.56
CA VAL A 122 74.65 4.53 -15.11
C VAL A 122 73.52 3.52 -14.92
N ASP A 123 73.39 2.53 -15.82
CA ASP A 123 72.49 1.37 -15.66
C ASP A 123 72.72 0.67 -14.31
N ALA A 124 73.98 0.35 -13.99
CA ALA A 124 74.34 -0.29 -12.73
C ALA A 124 74.03 0.58 -11.51
N MET A 125 74.00 1.91 -11.66
CA MET A 125 73.57 2.83 -10.60
C MET A 125 72.04 2.93 -10.46
N ILE A 126 71.27 2.72 -11.53
CA ILE A 126 69.80 2.63 -11.43
C ILE A 126 69.38 1.27 -10.87
N ALA A 127 69.95 0.17 -11.36
CA ALA A 127 69.72 -1.18 -10.83
C ALA A 127 70.17 -1.35 -9.37
N ALA A 128 71.15 -0.56 -8.90
CA ALA A 128 71.56 -0.50 -7.48
C ALA A 128 70.91 0.64 -6.68
N LEU A 129 69.90 1.34 -7.24
CA LEU A 129 69.30 2.50 -6.58
C LEU A 129 68.55 2.09 -5.30
N SER A 130 68.80 2.85 -4.24
CA SER A 130 68.24 2.64 -2.91
C SER A 130 67.81 3.96 -2.27
N GLY A 131 66.82 3.93 -1.38
CA GLY A 131 66.40 5.10 -0.62
C GLY A 131 64.93 5.07 -0.21
N SER A 132 64.41 6.23 0.16
CA SER A 132 63.00 6.41 0.53
C SER A 132 62.52 7.83 0.26
N GLY A 133 61.21 8.02 0.31
CA GLY A 133 60.58 9.31 0.09
C GLY A 133 59.10 9.33 0.44
N THR A 134 58.48 10.47 0.17
CA THR A 134 57.04 10.72 0.31
C THR A 134 56.53 11.49 -0.89
N ALA A 135 55.30 11.20 -1.30
CA ALA A 135 54.56 11.96 -2.30
C ALA A 135 53.24 12.44 -1.67
N ALA A 136 53.18 13.72 -1.33
CA ALA A 136 51.99 14.36 -0.78
C ALA A 136 51.14 14.90 -1.94
N LEU A 137 50.09 14.17 -2.31
CA LEU A 137 49.25 14.43 -3.48
C LEU A 137 48.00 15.21 -3.08
N LYS A 138 47.58 16.15 -3.95
CA LYS A 138 46.48 17.09 -3.71
C LYS A 138 45.55 17.17 -4.92
N GLY A 139 44.26 16.95 -4.69
CA GLY A 139 43.25 16.85 -5.75
C GLY A 139 43.46 15.66 -6.68
N LEU A 140 44.01 14.56 -6.16
CA LEU A 140 44.33 13.36 -6.95
C LEU A 140 43.07 12.82 -7.65
N THR A 141 43.16 12.69 -8.98
CA THR A 141 42.14 12.08 -9.82
C THR A 141 42.78 10.98 -10.67
N ILE A 142 42.15 9.82 -10.75
CA ILE A 142 42.66 8.64 -11.47
C ILE A 142 41.64 8.27 -12.57
N ALA A 143 42.00 8.45 -13.82
CA ALA A 143 41.16 8.11 -14.98
C ALA A 143 41.10 6.59 -15.23
N GLY A 144 40.03 6.13 -15.85
CA GLY A 144 39.82 4.71 -16.14
C GLY A 144 39.29 3.91 -14.94
N ILE A 145 38.82 4.58 -13.88
CA ILE A 145 38.20 3.98 -12.70
C ILE A 145 36.92 4.76 -12.38
N ASN A 146 35.78 4.07 -12.34
CA ASN A 146 34.47 4.66 -12.10
C ASN A 146 33.99 4.37 -10.66
N PRO A 147 34.01 5.34 -9.73
CA PRO A 147 33.52 5.14 -8.36
C PRO A 147 32.00 4.91 -8.29
N ASP A 148 31.24 5.44 -9.25
CA ASP A 148 29.76 5.37 -9.29
C ASP A 148 29.23 4.14 -10.06
N ALA A 149 30.11 3.22 -10.45
CA ALA A 149 29.77 2.03 -11.26
C ALA A 149 28.74 1.08 -10.61
N PHE A 150 28.56 1.13 -9.29
CA PHE A 150 27.69 0.20 -8.57
C PHE A 150 26.22 0.26 -9.02
N ALA A 151 25.62 1.44 -9.13
CA ALA A 151 24.23 1.58 -9.53
C ALA A 151 23.94 1.03 -10.96
N PRO A 152 24.71 1.37 -12.01
CA PRO A 152 24.52 0.76 -13.34
C PRO A 152 24.88 -0.73 -13.39
N VAL A 153 25.85 -1.21 -12.58
CA VAL A 153 26.11 -2.66 -12.39
C VAL A 153 24.89 -3.37 -11.82
N ILE A 154 24.25 -2.79 -10.80
CA ILE A 154 23.06 -3.32 -10.14
C ILE A 154 21.88 -3.36 -11.13
N ALA A 155 21.67 -2.30 -11.91
CA ALA A 155 20.62 -2.27 -12.93
C ALA A 155 20.81 -3.34 -14.02
N LYS A 156 22.06 -3.61 -14.43
CA LYS A 156 22.39 -4.71 -15.35
C LYS A 156 22.14 -6.08 -14.72
N ALA A 157 22.48 -6.25 -13.44
CA ALA A 157 22.28 -7.50 -12.72
C ALA A 157 20.78 -7.82 -12.49
N ASP A 158 19.97 -6.82 -12.08
CA ASP A 158 18.52 -7.00 -11.90
C ASP A 158 17.79 -7.27 -13.22
N ALA A 159 18.30 -6.77 -14.35
CA ALA A 159 17.79 -7.10 -15.69
C ALA A 159 18.09 -8.55 -16.13
N ILE A 160 19.08 -9.20 -15.51
CA ILE A 160 19.41 -10.63 -15.69
C ILE A 160 18.67 -11.48 -14.64
N GLY A 161 18.47 -10.95 -13.44
CA GLY A 161 17.73 -11.57 -12.34
C GLY A 161 18.44 -12.78 -11.74
N ARG A 162 17.65 -13.77 -11.30
CA ARG A 162 18.10 -15.00 -10.60
C ARG A 162 19.24 -15.76 -11.30
N ASP A 163 19.34 -15.64 -12.62
CA ASP A 163 20.27 -16.40 -13.47
C ASP A 163 21.60 -15.66 -13.67
N ILE A 164 21.91 -14.64 -12.85
CA ILE A 164 23.22 -13.96 -12.85
C ILE A 164 24.36 -14.92 -12.47
N ASP A 165 25.52 -14.75 -13.11
CA ASP A 165 26.73 -15.55 -12.84
C ASP A 165 28.01 -14.75 -13.18
N ALA A 166 29.18 -15.36 -12.97
CA ALA A 166 30.47 -14.73 -13.24
C ALA A 166 30.72 -14.40 -14.72
N ALA A 167 30.29 -15.24 -15.66
CA ALA A 167 30.46 -14.98 -17.09
C ALA A 167 29.56 -13.84 -17.57
N LYS A 168 28.30 -13.80 -17.10
CA LYS A 168 27.37 -12.70 -17.36
C LYS A 168 27.87 -11.38 -16.73
N THR A 169 28.41 -11.43 -15.51
CA THR A 169 28.98 -10.25 -14.82
C THR A 169 30.20 -9.72 -15.57
N ALA A 170 31.13 -10.59 -15.99
CA ALA A 170 32.29 -10.20 -16.80
C ALA A 170 31.91 -9.60 -18.16
N GLY A 171 30.71 -9.90 -18.68
CA GLY A 171 30.15 -9.31 -19.90
C GLY A 171 29.67 -7.85 -19.78
N PHE A 172 29.71 -7.23 -18.59
CA PHE A 172 29.38 -5.80 -18.44
C PHE A 172 30.21 -5.05 -17.37
N ALA A 173 30.59 -5.70 -16.27
CA ALA A 173 31.20 -5.02 -15.14
C ALA A 173 32.57 -4.37 -15.45
N PRO A 174 33.50 -5.00 -16.21
CA PRO A 174 34.77 -4.37 -16.61
C PRO A 174 34.60 -3.07 -17.39
N GLU A 175 33.60 -3.00 -18.28
CA GLU A 175 33.33 -1.79 -19.07
C GLU A 175 32.83 -0.66 -18.16
N ILE A 176 31.83 -0.94 -17.32
CA ILE A 176 31.23 0.06 -16.42
C ILE A 176 32.24 0.55 -15.38
N ALA A 177 33.08 -0.35 -14.84
CA ALA A 177 34.15 0.00 -13.90
C ALA A 177 35.26 0.85 -14.54
N GLY A 178 35.51 0.70 -15.85
CA GLY A 178 36.47 1.51 -16.59
C GLY A 178 35.97 2.89 -17.04
N GLN A 179 34.66 3.09 -17.13
CA GLN A 179 34.04 4.31 -17.65
C GLN A 179 33.92 5.44 -16.60
N GLY A 180 35.04 6.03 -16.19
CA GLY A 180 35.02 7.18 -15.28
C GLY A 180 36.39 7.69 -14.82
N SER A 181 36.37 8.51 -13.77
CA SER A 181 37.55 8.90 -13.02
C SER A 181 37.30 8.92 -11.51
N PHE A 182 38.22 8.32 -10.75
CA PHE A 182 38.16 8.24 -9.30
C PHE A 182 38.83 9.49 -8.68
N ALA A 183 38.02 10.36 -8.08
CA ALA A 183 38.52 11.49 -7.29
C ALA A 183 38.85 11.02 -5.86
N ALA A 184 40.13 11.04 -5.51
CA ALA A 184 40.69 10.52 -4.26
C ALA A 184 41.00 11.59 -3.19
N GLY A 185 40.85 12.88 -3.53
CA GLY A 185 41.13 13.98 -2.61
C GLY A 185 42.64 14.22 -2.41
N ASN A 186 43.07 14.31 -1.14
CA ASN A 186 44.47 14.53 -0.77
C ASN A 186 45.01 13.28 -0.04
N THR A 187 46.23 12.87 -0.34
CA THR A 187 46.83 11.64 0.22
C THR A 187 48.35 11.74 0.32
N ASP A 188 48.94 11.23 1.41
CA ASP A 188 50.38 11.21 1.65
C ASP A 188 50.91 9.77 1.47
N ILE A 189 51.60 9.52 0.36
CA ILE A 189 52.09 8.18 0.00
C ILE A 189 53.59 8.09 0.31
N PRO A 190 54.01 7.38 1.37
CA PRO A 190 55.42 7.02 1.56
C PRO A 190 55.85 5.97 0.53
N PHE A 191 57.10 6.03 0.08
CA PHE A 191 57.67 5.01 -0.80
C PHE A 191 59.12 4.67 -0.41
N THR A 192 59.54 3.49 -0.81
CA THR A 192 60.92 3.01 -0.72
C THR A 192 61.44 2.70 -2.11
N VAL A 193 62.75 2.84 -2.31
CA VAL A 193 63.44 2.35 -3.50
C VAL A 193 64.49 1.34 -3.04
N ALA A 194 64.52 0.17 -3.67
CA ALA A 194 65.50 -0.87 -3.38
C ALA A 194 65.80 -1.68 -4.64
N ASN A 195 67.09 -1.77 -4.99
CA ASN A 195 67.58 -2.43 -6.20
C ASN A 195 66.85 -1.96 -7.47
N GLY A 196 66.74 -0.63 -7.65
CA GLY A 196 66.06 -0.02 -8.80
C GLY A 196 64.53 -0.13 -8.79
N THR A 197 63.91 -0.92 -7.90
CA THR A 197 62.45 -0.97 -7.78
C THR A 197 61.94 0.02 -6.74
N LEU A 198 61.06 0.93 -7.14
CA LEU A 198 60.22 1.72 -6.24
C LEU A 198 59.00 0.90 -5.77
N ARG A 199 58.67 0.97 -4.48
CA ARG A 199 57.49 0.33 -3.87
C ARG A 199 56.82 1.28 -2.88
N ALA A 200 55.51 1.44 -3.00
CA ALA A 200 54.67 2.01 -1.95
C ALA A 200 54.10 0.88 -1.06
N PRO A 201 53.78 1.13 0.22
CA PRO A 201 52.86 0.30 0.99
C PRO A 201 51.46 0.29 0.35
N PRO A 202 50.55 -0.62 0.76
CA PRO A 202 49.19 -0.64 0.26
C PRO A 202 48.50 0.71 0.48
N ILE A 203 48.09 1.35 -0.61
CA ILE A 203 47.41 2.64 -0.60
C ILE A 203 45.90 2.39 -0.45
N SER A 204 45.22 3.19 0.37
CA SER A 204 43.75 3.25 0.42
C SER A 204 43.30 4.68 0.14
N LEU A 205 42.38 4.85 -0.81
CA LEU A 205 41.86 6.14 -1.26
C LEU A 205 40.34 6.12 -1.15
N ASP A 206 39.78 7.01 -0.33
CA ASP A 206 38.33 7.06 -0.09
C ASP A 206 37.64 8.10 -0.98
N ASN A 207 36.51 7.69 -1.55
CA ASN A 207 35.55 8.53 -2.26
C ASN A 207 34.15 8.31 -1.66
N PRO A 208 33.20 9.26 -1.75
CA PRO A 208 31.84 9.08 -1.24
C PRO A 208 31.15 7.77 -1.65
N ALA A 209 31.34 7.30 -2.89
CA ALA A 209 30.68 6.10 -3.44
C ALA A 209 31.50 4.79 -3.31
N ALA A 210 32.82 4.86 -3.20
CA ALA A 210 33.71 3.69 -3.20
C ALA A 210 35.05 3.95 -2.50
N THR A 211 35.72 2.89 -2.09
CA THR A 211 37.10 2.92 -1.60
C THR A 211 38.00 2.18 -2.60
N LEU A 212 39.08 2.83 -3.04
CA LEU A 212 40.05 2.29 -3.99
C LEU A 212 41.32 1.89 -3.23
N SER A 213 41.65 0.61 -3.27
CA SER A 213 42.88 0.04 -2.71
C SER A 213 43.90 -0.23 -3.81
N ALA A 214 45.20 -0.04 -3.56
CA ALA A 214 46.26 -0.30 -4.54
C ALA A 214 47.64 -0.61 -3.92
N ASP A 215 48.22 -1.76 -4.29
CA ASP A 215 49.67 -2.00 -4.22
C ASP A 215 50.33 -1.42 -5.49
N VAL A 216 51.43 -0.67 -5.35
CA VAL A 216 52.13 -0.03 -6.48
C VAL A 216 53.62 -0.31 -6.45
N THR A 217 54.14 -0.78 -7.60
CA THR A 217 55.58 -1.04 -7.83
C THR A 217 56.01 -0.52 -9.19
N ALA A 218 57.16 0.17 -9.26
CA ALA A 218 57.76 0.60 -10.52
C ALA A 218 59.21 0.15 -10.60
N ASP A 219 59.61 -0.43 -11.73
CA ASP A 219 60.99 -0.75 -12.03
C ASP A 219 61.62 0.42 -12.80
N LEU A 220 62.62 1.06 -12.20
CA LEU A 220 63.25 2.25 -12.74
C LEU A 220 64.35 1.93 -13.78
N ASP A 221 64.86 0.69 -13.81
CA ASP A 221 65.82 0.25 -14.84
C ASP A 221 65.05 -0.14 -16.11
N ALA A 222 64.03 -1.00 -15.97
CA ALA A 222 63.16 -1.42 -17.07
C ALA A 222 62.12 -0.36 -17.49
N SER A 223 61.97 0.74 -16.73
CA SER A 223 60.97 1.80 -16.94
C SER A 223 59.52 1.27 -17.00
N THR A 224 59.19 0.31 -16.13
CA THR A 224 57.86 -0.31 -16.07
C THR A 224 57.09 0.06 -14.80
N LEU A 225 55.77 0.07 -14.90
CA LEU A 225 54.84 0.28 -13.80
C LEU A 225 53.90 -0.92 -13.69
N ALA A 226 53.72 -1.41 -12.48
CA ALA A 226 52.72 -2.40 -12.14
C ALA A 226 51.95 -1.97 -10.88
N ALA A 227 50.63 -2.04 -10.93
CA ALA A 227 49.76 -1.86 -9.77
C ALA A 227 48.67 -2.95 -9.74
N LYS A 228 48.22 -3.31 -8.54
CA LYS A 228 47.12 -4.25 -8.33
C LYS A 228 46.27 -3.78 -7.16
N GLY A 229 44.97 -4.05 -7.20
CA GLY A 229 44.09 -3.66 -6.10
C GLY A 229 42.63 -3.93 -6.38
N ALA A 230 41.75 -3.30 -5.60
CA ALA A 230 40.31 -3.43 -5.75
C ALA A 230 39.58 -2.09 -5.56
N ILE A 231 38.52 -1.91 -6.33
CA ILE A 231 37.49 -0.89 -6.13
C ILE A 231 36.38 -1.55 -5.32
N THR A 232 36.24 -1.20 -4.04
CA THR A 232 35.13 -1.66 -3.19
C THR A 232 34.05 -0.60 -3.16
N TYR A 233 32.89 -0.88 -3.76
CA TYR A 233 31.76 0.05 -3.76
C TYR A 233 31.04 0.03 -2.42
N ARG A 234 30.38 1.13 -2.06
CA ARG A 234 29.57 1.23 -0.84
C ARG A 234 28.12 0.87 -1.19
N PRO A 235 27.59 -0.29 -0.73
CA PRO A 235 26.33 -0.83 -1.26
C PRO A 235 25.06 -0.09 -0.79
N GLY A 236 25.12 0.69 0.29
CA GLY A 236 23.95 1.34 0.87
C GLY A 236 22.88 0.33 1.30
N ASP A 237 21.64 0.50 0.82
CA ASP A 237 20.51 -0.40 1.12
C ASP A 237 20.67 -1.80 0.50
N GLU A 238 21.59 -1.98 -0.45
CA GLU A 238 21.89 -3.27 -1.11
C GLU A 238 22.98 -4.07 -0.34
N ALA A 239 23.28 -3.71 0.91
CA ALA A 239 24.34 -4.33 1.71
C ALA A 239 24.03 -5.80 2.07
N LEU A 240 25.02 -6.69 1.88
CA LEU A 240 24.93 -8.10 2.22
C LEU A 240 25.83 -8.43 3.42
N VAL A 241 25.40 -9.39 4.25
CA VAL A 241 26.21 -9.84 5.39
C VAL A 241 27.36 -10.71 4.88
N GLY A 242 28.60 -10.27 5.14
CA GLY A 242 29.82 -11.03 4.83
C GLY A 242 30.24 -11.00 3.34
N SER A 243 29.70 -10.08 2.54
CA SER A 243 30.00 -9.97 1.11
C SER A 243 29.99 -8.51 0.65
N GLU A 244 31.09 -8.07 0.05
CA GLU A 244 31.28 -6.69 -0.41
C GLU A 244 31.32 -6.63 -1.95
N PRO A 245 30.71 -5.61 -2.58
CA PRO A 245 30.76 -5.45 -4.03
C PRO A 245 32.14 -4.88 -4.43
N ALA A 246 33.08 -5.76 -4.74
CA ALA A 246 34.43 -5.39 -5.14
C ALA A 246 34.77 -5.80 -6.59
N VAL A 247 35.42 -4.90 -7.34
CA VAL A 247 36.03 -5.20 -8.64
C VAL A 247 37.54 -5.10 -8.50
N ASN A 248 38.25 -6.20 -8.73
CA ASN A 248 39.70 -6.25 -8.76
C ASN A 248 40.22 -5.56 -10.04
N PHE A 249 41.41 -4.98 -9.97
CA PHE A 249 42.11 -4.48 -11.15
C PHE A 249 43.61 -4.82 -11.13
N SER A 250 44.19 -4.86 -12.32
CA SER A 250 45.64 -4.87 -12.52
C SER A 250 46.04 -3.89 -13.61
N LEU A 251 47.03 -3.05 -13.31
CA LEU A 251 47.68 -2.14 -14.23
C LEU A 251 49.09 -2.68 -14.51
N ALA A 252 49.48 -2.81 -15.78
CA ALA A 252 50.84 -3.21 -16.14
C ALA A 252 51.28 -2.65 -17.50
N GLY A 253 52.53 -2.20 -17.59
CA GLY A 253 53.19 -1.82 -18.85
C GLY A 253 54.42 -0.94 -18.65
N GLN A 254 54.87 -0.27 -19.71
CA GLN A 254 55.86 0.81 -19.60
C GLN A 254 55.21 2.05 -18.97
N ILE A 255 55.99 2.88 -18.28
CA ILE A 255 55.50 4.15 -17.73
C ILE A 255 55.00 5.04 -18.88
N GLY A 256 53.74 5.49 -18.79
CA GLY A 256 53.05 6.24 -19.85
C GLY A 256 52.41 5.38 -20.97
N ALA A 257 52.60 4.05 -20.94
CA ALA A 257 52.00 3.09 -21.88
C ALA A 257 51.53 1.82 -21.14
N THR A 258 50.79 2.02 -20.04
CA THR A 258 50.22 0.95 -19.21
C THR A 258 48.87 0.45 -19.70
N SER A 259 48.65 -0.87 -19.64
CA SER A 259 47.33 -1.48 -19.83
C SER A 259 46.63 -1.70 -18.49
N LEU A 260 45.34 -1.34 -18.41
CA LEU A 260 44.47 -1.59 -17.26
C LEU A 260 43.51 -2.75 -17.58
N GLN A 261 43.36 -3.67 -16.62
CA GLN A 261 42.53 -4.87 -16.74
C GLN A 261 41.70 -5.03 -15.47
N PHE A 262 40.46 -5.52 -15.58
CA PHE A 262 39.56 -5.75 -14.45
C PHE A 262 39.21 -7.22 -14.29
N ASP A 263 39.09 -7.66 -13.04
CA ASP A 263 38.51 -8.94 -12.64
C ASP A 263 37.26 -8.69 -11.80
N SER A 264 36.11 -9.12 -12.32
CA SER A 264 34.80 -8.95 -11.68
C SER A 264 34.34 -10.19 -10.89
N ALA A 265 35.22 -11.15 -10.58
CA ALA A 265 34.86 -12.34 -9.82
C ALA A 265 34.30 -12.05 -8.41
N PRO A 266 34.85 -11.11 -7.59
CA PRO A 266 34.28 -10.82 -6.28
C PRO A 266 32.89 -10.16 -6.40
N LEU A 267 32.74 -9.20 -7.32
CA LEU A 267 31.44 -8.60 -7.66
C LEU A 267 30.42 -9.66 -8.12
N ALA A 268 30.83 -10.67 -8.89
CA ALA A 268 29.93 -11.74 -9.30
C ALA A 268 29.47 -12.62 -8.11
N GLN A 269 30.33 -12.84 -7.12
CA GLN A 269 29.95 -13.50 -5.86
C GLN A 269 28.95 -12.67 -5.06
N PHE A 270 29.15 -11.35 -4.97
CA PHE A 270 28.19 -10.42 -4.37
C PHE A 270 26.84 -10.45 -5.09
N LEU A 271 26.84 -10.35 -6.43
CA LEU A 271 25.61 -10.31 -7.23
C LEU A 271 24.83 -11.64 -7.20
N THR A 272 25.51 -12.79 -7.15
CA THR A 272 24.84 -14.09 -7.02
C THR A 272 24.21 -14.29 -5.64
N GLN A 273 24.87 -13.87 -4.56
CA GLN A 273 24.27 -13.85 -3.22
C GLN A 273 23.05 -12.90 -3.17
N ARG A 274 23.19 -11.69 -3.70
CA ARG A 274 22.09 -10.71 -3.79
C ARG A 274 20.87 -11.28 -4.53
N ALA A 275 21.09 -11.99 -5.64
CA ALA A 275 20.03 -12.61 -6.42
C ALA A 275 19.33 -13.76 -5.66
N LEU A 276 20.09 -14.54 -4.88
CA LEU A 276 19.55 -15.58 -4.00
C LEU A 276 18.68 -14.99 -2.88
N GLU A 277 19.17 -13.97 -2.17
CA GLU A 277 18.42 -13.31 -1.09
C GLU A 277 17.14 -12.62 -1.62
N LYS A 278 17.20 -11.96 -2.78
CA LYS A 278 16.01 -11.41 -3.45
C LYS A 278 14.99 -12.47 -3.84
N GLU A 279 15.41 -13.61 -4.40
CA GLU A 279 14.46 -14.68 -4.75
C GLU A 279 13.91 -15.39 -3.51
N GLN A 280 14.66 -15.49 -2.41
CA GLN A 280 14.14 -15.95 -1.12
C GLN A 280 13.04 -15.00 -0.61
N GLN A 281 13.32 -13.69 -0.52
CA GLN A 281 12.33 -12.69 -0.10
C GLN A 281 11.07 -12.73 -0.97
N ARG A 282 11.23 -12.94 -2.28
CA ARG A 282 10.13 -13.08 -3.24
C ARG A 282 9.30 -14.34 -3.00
N VAL A 283 9.93 -15.48 -2.70
CA VAL A 283 9.25 -16.73 -2.36
C VAL A 283 8.50 -16.61 -1.03
N GLU A 284 9.10 -15.99 -0.02
CA GLU A 284 8.46 -15.73 1.27
C GLU A 284 7.26 -14.76 1.14
N ALA A 285 7.43 -13.66 0.39
CA ALA A 285 6.33 -12.75 0.07
C ALA A 285 5.20 -13.43 -0.73
N MET A 286 5.54 -14.33 -1.67
CA MET A 286 4.55 -15.12 -2.42
C MET A 286 3.80 -16.10 -1.50
N GLN A 287 4.48 -16.74 -0.54
CA GLN A 287 3.85 -17.60 0.47
C GLN A 287 2.93 -16.79 1.39
N ALA A 288 3.40 -15.64 1.90
CA ALA A 288 2.61 -14.74 2.75
C ALA A 288 1.35 -14.24 2.01
N ALA A 289 1.49 -13.77 0.78
CA ALA A 289 0.35 -13.33 -0.05
C ALA A 289 -0.61 -14.48 -0.39
N LEU A 290 -0.11 -15.71 -0.56
CA LEU A 290 -0.95 -16.89 -0.78
C LEU A 290 -1.73 -17.28 0.50
N LEU A 291 -1.08 -17.23 1.67
CA LEU A 291 -1.70 -17.49 2.97
C LEU A 291 -2.74 -16.41 3.32
N GLU A 292 -2.46 -15.13 3.06
CA GLU A 292 -3.45 -14.07 3.22
C GLU A 292 -4.61 -14.21 2.24
N LYS A 293 -4.34 -14.54 0.97
CA LYS A 293 -5.40 -14.82 -0.02
C LYS A 293 -6.25 -16.04 0.38
N GLN A 294 -5.70 -17.00 1.13
CA GLN A 294 -6.48 -18.06 1.77
C GLN A 294 -7.28 -17.54 2.98
N ARG A 295 -6.70 -16.72 3.86
CA ARG A 295 -7.39 -16.06 5.00
C ARG A 295 -8.63 -15.30 4.52
N LEU A 296 -8.45 -14.39 3.58
CA LEU A 296 -9.52 -13.58 2.97
C LEU A 296 -10.58 -14.46 2.28
N ARG A 297 -10.18 -15.55 1.60
CA ARG A 297 -11.13 -16.51 1.01
C ARG A 297 -11.94 -17.29 2.05
N ARG A 298 -11.39 -17.60 3.23
CA ARG A 298 -12.14 -18.22 4.35
C ARG A 298 -13.10 -17.20 4.96
N GLU A 299 -12.64 -15.98 5.16
CA GLU A 299 -13.41 -14.86 5.72
C GLU A 299 -14.62 -14.48 4.84
N VAL A 300 -14.43 -14.31 3.53
CA VAL A 300 -15.53 -14.09 2.57
C VAL A 300 -16.52 -15.26 2.56
N ARG A 301 -16.05 -16.52 2.64
CA ARG A 301 -16.94 -17.69 2.74
C ARG A 301 -17.75 -17.70 4.04
N TYR A 302 -17.16 -17.32 5.16
CA TYR A 302 -17.83 -17.22 6.45
C TYR A 302 -18.95 -16.17 6.42
N TYR A 303 -18.67 -14.96 5.92
CA TYR A 303 -19.71 -13.93 5.78
C TYR A 303 -20.79 -14.30 4.76
N ALA A 304 -20.45 -14.96 3.65
CA ALA A 304 -21.44 -15.45 2.69
C ALA A 304 -22.36 -16.53 3.29
N ALA A 305 -21.81 -17.45 4.09
CA ALA A 305 -22.62 -18.43 4.84
C ALA A 305 -23.52 -17.73 5.87
N LEU A 306 -23.00 -16.76 6.63
CA LEU A 306 -23.78 -16.02 7.63
C LEU A 306 -24.94 -15.21 7.00
N GLN A 307 -24.75 -14.65 5.80
CA GLN A 307 -25.84 -14.02 5.06
C GLN A 307 -26.85 -15.08 4.57
N THR A 308 -26.39 -16.22 4.05
CA THR A 308 -27.28 -17.33 3.65
C THR A 308 -28.17 -17.82 4.81
N GLU A 309 -27.63 -17.92 6.03
CA GLU A 309 -28.41 -18.29 7.22
C GLU A 309 -29.42 -17.19 7.62
N ARG A 310 -29.07 -15.90 7.47
CA ARG A 310 -30.00 -14.78 7.68
C ARG A 310 -31.12 -14.76 6.66
N ASP A 311 -30.81 -14.99 5.39
CA ASP A 311 -31.79 -15.03 4.29
C ASP A 311 -32.77 -16.21 4.49
N ARG A 312 -32.26 -17.38 4.91
CA ARG A 312 -33.10 -18.52 5.33
C ARG A 312 -33.99 -18.18 6.50
N ALA A 313 -33.45 -17.62 7.59
CA ALA A 313 -34.24 -17.23 8.75
C ALA A 313 -35.33 -16.20 8.37
N ALA A 314 -35.03 -15.28 7.44
CA ALA A 314 -36.01 -14.32 6.91
C ALA A 314 -37.02 -14.95 5.94
N GLU A 315 -36.71 -16.04 5.25
CA GLU A 315 -37.69 -16.84 4.50
C GLU A 315 -38.57 -17.67 5.43
N GLU A 316 -38.02 -18.32 6.45
CA GLU A 316 -38.77 -19.10 7.43
C GLU A 316 -39.72 -18.20 8.23
N LEU A 317 -39.26 -17.01 8.66
CA LEU A 317 -40.12 -16.02 9.31
C LEU A 317 -41.25 -15.56 8.38
N ARG A 318 -40.96 -15.25 7.11
CA ARG A 318 -41.99 -14.90 6.11
C ARG A 318 -43.00 -16.02 5.88
N ARG A 319 -42.56 -17.29 5.81
CA ARG A 319 -43.48 -18.45 5.71
C ARG A 319 -44.34 -18.61 6.96
N GLN A 320 -43.79 -18.39 8.15
CA GLN A 320 -44.56 -18.40 9.40
C GLN A 320 -45.59 -17.26 9.43
N GLU A 321 -45.23 -16.05 8.98
CA GLU A 321 -46.15 -14.92 8.85
C GLU A 321 -47.24 -15.18 7.79
N GLU A 322 -46.91 -15.78 6.65
CA GLU A 322 -47.86 -16.16 5.60
C GLU A 322 -48.79 -17.28 6.05
N GLU A 323 -48.29 -18.31 6.73
CA GLU A 323 -49.12 -19.36 7.34
C GLU A 323 -50.04 -18.80 8.44
N ALA A 324 -49.52 -17.94 9.32
CA ALA A 324 -50.32 -17.29 10.36
C ALA A 324 -51.40 -16.40 9.74
N ARG A 325 -51.07 -15.68 8.65
CA ARG A 325 -52.02 -14.86 7.89
C ARG A 325 -53.06 -15.71 7.15
N GLN A 326 -52.69 -16.86 6.59
CA GLN A 326 -53.64 -17.79 5.98
C GLN A 326 -54.55 -18.45 7.02
N LYS A 327 -54.01 -18.87 8.18
CA LYS A 327 -54.80 -19.38 9.32
C LYS A 327 -55.77 -18.31 9.82
N ALA A 328 -55.33 -17.08 10.03
CA ALA A 328 -56.20 -15.96 10.43
C ALA A 328 -57.26 -15.62 9.36
N GLN A 329 -56.93 -15.70 8.06
CA GLN A 329 -57.91 -15.53 6.99
C GLN A 329 -58.89 -16.70 6.89
N ALA A 330 -58.47 -17.93 7.17
CA ALA A 330 -59.33 -19.10 7.22
C ALA A 330 -60.30 -19.03 8.41
N GLU A 331 -59.83 -18.66 9.60
CA GLU A 331 -60.70 -18.41 10.76
C GLU A 331 -61.66 -17.24 10.53
N ALA A 332 -61.20 -16.15 9.91
CA ALA A 332 -62.06 -15.02 9.58
C ALA A 332 -63.14 -15.39 8.54
N ARG A 333 -62.80 -16.20 7.53
CA ARG A 333 -63.78 -16.74 6.57
C ARG A 333 -64.74 -17.72 7.25
N ALA A 334 -64.27 -18.66 8.04
CA ALA A 334 -65.11 -19.61 8.77
C ALA A 334 -66.10 -18.89 9.72
N LYS A 335 -65.68 -17.81 10.39
CA LYS A 335 -66.58 -16.96 11.19
C LYS A 335 -67.58 -16.20 10.32
N ALA A 336 -67.15 -15.61 9.20
CA ALA A 336 -68.04 -14.91 8.28
C ALA A 336 -69.06 -15.83 7.61
N GLU A 337 -68.66 -17.06 7.25
CA GLU A 337 -69.54 -18.10 6.69
C GLU A 337 -70.51 -18.62 7.77
N ALA A 338 -70.07 -18.80 9.02
CA ALA A 338 -70.95 -19.16 10.13
C ALA A 338 -71.97 -18.06 10.45
N GLU A 339 -71.58 -16.78 10.47
CA GLU A 339 -72.52 -15.66 10.63
C GLU A 339 -73.48 -15.51 9.43
N ALA A 340 -73.01 -15.78 8.21
CA ALA A 340 -73.85 -15.78 7.01
C ALA A 340 -74.87 -16.92 7.02
N GLN A 341 -74.44 -18.14 7.42
CA GLN A 341 -75.34 -19.28 7.59
C GLN A 341 -76.36 -19.03 8.71
N ALA A 342 -75.94 -18.53 9.87
CA ALA A 342 -76.85 -18.20 10.97
C ALA A 342 -77.90 -17.14 10.57
N LYS A 343 -77.52 -16.14 9.76
CA LYS A 343 -78.47 -15.17 9.19
C LYS A 343 -79.40 -15.79 8.14
N ALA A 344 -78.89 -16.66 7.28
CA ALA A 344 -79.69 -17.35 6.27
C ALA A 344 -80.72 -18.30 6.90
N GLU A 345 -80.35 -19.04 7.96
CA GLU A 345 -81.28 -19.88 8.72
C GLU A 345 -82.32 -19.04 9.48
N ALA A 346 -81.93 -17.90 10.06
CA ALA A 346 -82.88 -16.98 10.70
C ALA A 346 -83.89 -16.38 9.70
N GLU A 347 -83.46 -15.96 8.51
CA GLU A 347 -84.38 -15.51 7.46
C GLU A 347 -85.28 -16.64 6.92
N ALA A 348 -84.75 -17.87 6.82
CA ALA A 348 -85.52 -19.02 6.38
C ALA A 348 -86.61 -19.40 7.40
N GLN A 349 -86.29 -19.38 8.70
CA GLN A 349 -87.25 -19.61 9.77
C GLN A 349 -88.32 -18.51 9.81
N ALA A 350 -87.95 -17.23 9.67
CA ALA A 350 -88.89 -16.12 9.62
C ALA A 350 -89.92 -16.27 8.47
N LYS A 351 -89.45 -16.63 7.26
CA LYS A 351 -90.31 -16.88 6.09
C LYS A 351 -91.21 -18.12 6.29
N ALA A 352 -90.70 -19.16 6.94
CA ALA A 352 -91.49 -20.36 7.26
C ALA A 352 -92.61 -20.09 8.29
N GLU A 353 -92.36 -19.25 9.30
CA GLU A 353 -93.42 -18.82 10.24
C GLU A 353 -94.47 -17.92 9.55
N GLU A 354 -94.07 -17.09 8.58
CA GLU A 354 -94.97 -16.23 7.82
C GLU A 354 -95.91 -17.05 6.91
N GLU A 355 -95.39 -18.02 6.16
CA GLU A 355 -96.23 -18.96 5.39
C GLU A 355 -97.14 -19.83 6.29
N ALA A 356 -96.66 -20.24 7.47
CA ALA A 356 -97.46 -21.00 8.42
C ALA A 356 -98.66 -20.20 8.95
N ARG A 357 -98.48 -18.90 9.24
CA ARG A 357 -99.59 -18.01 9.62
C ARG A 357 -100.57 -17.79 8.46
N ALA A 358 -100.07 -17.58 7.24
CA ALA A 358 -100.91 -17.39 6.06
C ALA A 358 -101.85 -18.58 5.78
N LYS A 359 -101.39 -19.82 6.02
CA LYS A 359 -102.26 -21.01 5.97
C LYS A 359 -103.30 -21.06 7.09
N ALA A 360 -102.92 -20.71 8.32
CA ALA A 360 -103.83 -20.77 9.47
C ALA A 360 -105.03 -19.82 9.33
N GLU A 361 -104.86 -18.62 8.76
CA GLU A 361 -106.00 -17.71 8.48
C GLU A 361 -106.90 -18.20 7.34
N ALA A 362 -106.37 -18.96 6.37
CA ALA A 362 -107.16 -19.48 5.25
C ALA A 362 -108.15 -20.56 5.70
N ASP A 363 -107.69 -21.57 6.46
CA ASP A 363 -108.54 -22.67 6.93
C ASP A 363 -109.61 -22.19 7.93
N ALA A 364 -109.26 -21.25 8.81
CA ALA A 364 -110.20 -20.65 9.77
C ALA A 364 -111.38 -19.95 9.08
N LYS A 365 -111.15 -19.35 7.90
CA LYS A 365 -112.19 -18.65 7.14
C LYS A 365 -113.11 -19.60 6.36
N ALA A 366 -112.58 -20.73 5.89
CA ALA A 366 -113.34 -21.74 5.14
C ALA A 366 -114.37 -22.48 6.02
N GLN A 367 -114.07 -22.74 7.29
CA GLN A 367 -115.01 -23.41 8.20
C GLN A 367 -116.20 -22.51 8.58
N ALA A 368 -115.98 -21.20 8.73
CA ALA A 368 -117.01 -20.25 9.14
C ALA A 368 -118.13 -20.05 8.10
N GLU A 369 -117.83 -20.16 6.80
CA GLU A 369 -118.86 -20.04 5.74
C GLU A 369 -119.71 -21.31 5.55
N ALA A 370 -119.24 -22.47 6.01
CA ALA A 370 -119.93 -23.74 5.85
C ALA A 370 -121.13 -23.90 6.82
N GLU A 371 -120.93 -23.62 8.11
CA GLU A 371 -122.02 -23.72 9.10
C GLU A 371 -123.14 -22.69 8.90
N ALA A 372 -122.81 -21.53 8.30
CA ALA A 372 -123.76 -20.45 8.08
C ALA A 372 -124.89 -20.80 7.08
N ARG A 373 -124.63 -21.67 6.09
CA ARG A 373 -125.66 -22.06 5.10
C ARG A 373 -126.56 -23.20 5.56
N ALA A 374 -126.04 -24.15 6.35
CA ALA A 374 -126.77 -25.34 6.79
C ALA A 374 -127.98 -25.02 7.71
N LYS A 375 -128.05 -23.81 8.27
CA LYS A 375 -129.06 -23.40 9.26
C LYS A 375 -130.15 -22.47 8.71
N ALA A 376 -130.11 -22.12 7.42
CA ALA A 376 -131.03 -21.13 6.82
C ALA A 376 -132.19 -21.75 6.02
N GLU A 377 -132.03 -22.95 5.46
CA GLU A 377 -133.07 -23.61 4.64
C GLU A 377 -134.07 -24.45 5.46
N ALA A 378 -133.81 -24.71 6.74
CA ALA A 378 -134.66 -25.58 7.57
C ALA A 378 -135.94 -24.89 8.09
N ASP A 379 -135.87 -23.61 8.47
CA ASP A 379 -136.97 -22.90 9.13
C ASP A 379 -137.99 -22.24 8.16
N ALA A 380 -137.68 -22.20 6.85
CA ALA A 380 -138.50 -21.47 5.86
C ALA A 380 -139.77 -22.22 5.41
N GLN A 381 -139.77 -23.56 5.44
CA GLN A 381 -140.86 -24.36 4.86
C GLN A 381 -142.01 -24.67 5.84
N ALA A 382 -141.78 -24.53 7.16
CA ALA A 382 -142.69 -25.01 8.20
C ALA A 382 -143.81 -24.01 8.59
N ALA A 383 -143.77 -22.77 8.07
CA ALA A 383 -144.67 -21.69 8.49
C ALA A 383 -145.93 -21.51 7.62
N ALA A 384 -146.11 -22.27 6.54
CA ALA A 384 -147.13 -22.02 5.53
C ALA A 384 -148.49 -22.73 5.76
N ASP A 385 -148.50 -23.93 6.34
CA ASP A 385 -149.69 -24.81 6.36
C ASP A 385 -150.58 -24.68 7.62
N ALA A 386 -150.31 -23.71 8.51
CA ALA A 386 -150.95 -23.63 9.83
C ALA A 386 -152.08 -22.57 9.97
N ASP A 387 -152.23 -21.62 9.03
CA ASP A 387 -153.26 -20.55 9.13
C ASP A 387 -154.59 -20.89 8.42
N ALA A 388 -154.74 -22.14 7.96
CA ALA A 388 -155.84 -22.57 7.08
C ALA A 388 -157.20 -22.80 7.77
N LYS A 389 -157.36 -22.56 9.09
CA LYS A 389 -158.52 -23.09 9.83
C LYS A 389 -159.05 -22.31 11.04
N ALA A 390 -158.70 -21.02 11.20
CA ALA A 390 -158.97 -20.30 12.46
C ALA A 390 -160.17 -19.31 12.47
N LYS A 391 -160.51 -18.63 11.36
CA LYS A 391 -161.46 -17.49 11.39
C LYS A 391 -162.51 -17.42 10.26
N ALA A 392 -163.01 -18.57 9.83
CA ALA A 392 -164.20 -18.63 8.97
C ALA A 392 -165.52 -18.23 9.67
N GLU A 393 -165.53 -18.06 11.00
CA GLU A 393 -166.76 -17.92 11.80
C GLU A 393 -166.85 -16.60 12.63
N GLN A 394 -166.01 -15.59 12.35
CA GLN A 394 -166.08 -14.27 13.02
C GLN A 394 -166.59 -13.11 12.14
N GLN A 395 -167.26 -13.41 11.03
CA GLN A 395 -168.22 -12.50 10.37
C GLN A 395 -169.66 -12.87 10.78
N ALA A 396 -170.16 -12.34 11.90
CA ALA A 396 -171.57 -12.51 12.30
C ALA A 396 -172.10 -11.42 13.26
N ALA A 397 -171.42 -11.21 14.39
CA ALA A 397 -171.83 -10.30 15.46
C ALA A 397 -170.58 -9.69 16.12
N ALA A 398 -170.11 -8.48 15.80
CA ALA A 398 -170.77 -7.24 15.37
C ALA A 398 -171.58 -6.54 16.48
N ALA A 399 -171.12 -5.33 16.82
CA ALA A 399 -171.92 -4.18 17.28
C ALA A 399 -172.72 -4.28 18.61
N LYS A 400 -172.26 -4.98 19.65
CA LYS A 400 -172.78 -4.77 21.03
C LYS A 400 -171.68 -4.71 22.10
N ALA A 401 -171.80 -3.69 22.96
CA ALA A 401 -171.05 -3.44 24.21
C ALA A 401 -169.51 -3.40 24.09
N GLN A 402 -168.81 -2.26 24.25
CA GLN A 402 -169.23 -0.93 24.74
C GLN A 402 -169.93 -0.96 26.11
N ALA A 403 -169.27 -1.55 27.12
CA ALA A 403 -169.80 -1.59 28.49
C ALA A 403 -168.77 -1.60 29.65
N GLU A 404 -167.55 -2.14 29.48
CA GLU A 404 -166.74 -2.51 30.67
C GLU A 404 -165.23 -2.17 30.64
N ALA A 405 -164.78 -1.25 29.77
CA ALA A 405 -163.38 -0.83 29.69
C ALA A 405 -163.03 0.39 30.58
N ASP A 406 -164.02 1.08 31.15
CA ASP A 406 -163.83 2.13 32.17
C ASP A 406 -163.10 1.62 33.43
N ARG A 407 -163.05 0.28 33.60
CA ARG A 407 -162.63 -0.42 34.81
C ARG A 407 -161.11 -0.46 35.09
N LYS A 408 -160.25 0.08 34.21
CA LYS A 408 -158.78 0.04 34.38
C LYS A 408 -158.04 1.38 34.52
N ARG A 409 -158.66 2.51 34.16
CA ARG A 409 -158.07 3.87 34.29
C ARG A 409 -157.45 4.18 35.66
N ALA A 410 -158.17 3.81 36.71
CA ALA A 410 -157.98 4.30 38.08
C ALA A 410 -156.74 3.76 38.83
N GLU A 411 -156.04 2.76 38.29
CA GLU A 411 -155.01 2.02 39.02
C GLU A 411 -153.59 2.64 38.91
N GLN A 412 -153.35 3.52 37.94
CA GLN A 412 -152.01 4.08 37.68
C GLN A 412 -151.56 5.20 38.65
N ALA A 413 -152.33 5.52 39.68
CA ALA A 413 -152.09 6.68 40.55
C ALA A 413 -151.26 6.39 41.84
N ARG A 414 -150.67 5.20 42.01
CA ARG A 414 -150.32 4.71 43.37
C ARG A 414 -148.84 4.62 43.77
N LEU A 415 -147.86 4.47 42.86
CA LEU A 415 -146.50 4.01 43.24
C LEU A 415 -145.33 4.87 42.72
N GLU A 416 -145.50 6.19 42.72
CA GLU A 416 -144.44 7.18 42.43
C GLU A 416 -143.50 7.42 43.65
N ALA A 417 -143.11 6.36 44.39
CA ALA A 417 -142.73 6.48 45.81
C ALA A 417 -141.24 6.31 46.17
N GLU A 418 -140.47 5.45 45.48
CA GLU A 418 -139.09 5.06 45.86
C GLU A 418 -138.15 5.13 44.63
N ARG A 419 -137.18 6.05 44.44
CA ARG A 419 -136.04 6.57 45.26
C ARG A 419 -135.00 5.50 45.67
N ARG A 420 -133.67 5.71 45.69
CA ARG A 420 -132.68 6.64 45.04
C ARG A 420 -131.24 6.23 45.52
N ALA A 421 -130.19 6.23 44.68
CA ALA A 421 -128.76 5.86 44.98
C ALA A 421 -127.82 6.23 43.80
N ALA A 422 -126.45 6.17 43.78
CA ALA A 422 -125.32 6.30 44.74
C ALA A 422 -123.96 6.34 43.95
N GLU A 423 -122.81 6.81 44.51
CA GLU A 423 -121.62 7.25 43.70
C GLU A 423 -120.19 7.19 44.34
N GLN A 424 -119.13 7.20 43.47
CA GLN A 424 -117.74 7.76 43.62
C GLN A 424 -116.71 7.16 44.65
N ALA A 425 -115.36 7.34 44.59
CA ALA A 425 -114.35 7.77 43.57
C ALA A 425 -112.86 7.35 43.96
N PRO A 426 -111.83 7.38 43.04
CA PRO A 426 -110.47 6.81 43.31
C PRO A 426 -109.19 7.58 42.80
N LYS A 427 -107.97 6.98 42.96
CA LYS A 427 -106.66 7.13 42.20
C LYS A 427 -105.63 8.27 42.54
N VAL A 428 -104.55 8.30 41.71
CA VAL A 428 -103.47 9.33 41.38
C VAL A 428 -102.32 9.61 42.36
N ASP A 429 -101.10 10.12 42.01
CA ASP A 429 -100.11 10.04 40.87
C ASP A 429 -98.85 10.92 41.26
N ARG A 430 -97.66 11.03 40.63
CA ARG A 430 -96.96 10.44 39.45
C ARG A 430 -95.47 10.05 39.78
N SER A 431 -94.31 10.51 39.22
CA SER A 431 -93.83 11.50 38.20
C SER A 431 -92.38 11.14 37.72
N LEU A 432 -91.81 11.78 36.67
CA LEU A 432 -90.42 11.55 36.16
C LEU A 432 -89.86 12.69 35.27
N PRO A 433 -88.55 13.04 35.33
CA PRO A 433 -87.55 12.81 34.24
C PRO A 433 -86.16 12.37 34.81
N GLY A 434 -84.99 12.25 34.14
CA GLY A 434 -84.43 12.49 32.78
C GLY A 434 -82.89 12.21 32.83
N VAL A 435 -81.94 12.53 31.92
CA VAL A 435 -81.84 13.13 30.55
C VAL A 435 -80.50 12.64 29.91
N ASN A 436 -80.33 12.68 28.57
CA ASN A 436 -79.10 12.30 27.81
C ASN A 436 -78.23 13.52 27.37
N ASP A 437 -77.14 13.50 26.56
CA ASP A 437 -76.30 12.49 25.80
C ASP A 437 -74.82 13.03 25.78
N GLY A 438 -73.80 12.75 24.94
CA GLY A 438 -73.49 12.01 23.68
C GLY A 438 -72.13 12.55 23.11
N SER A 439 -71.40 12.07 22.09
CA SER A 439 -71.37 10.88 21.19
C SER A 439 -69.95 10.80 20.51
N VAL A 440 -69.54 9.72 19.80
CA VAL A 440 -68.11 9.45 19.44
C VAL A 440 -67.83 9.04 17.95
N PRO A 441 -66.70 9.47 17.31
CA PRO A 441 -66.26 9.08 15.94
C PRO A 441 -64.88 8.34 15.84
N GLU A 442 -64.50 7.83 14.65
CA GLU A 442 -63.27 7.02 14.32
C GLU A 442 -62.99 6.99 12.76
N PRO A 443 -61.95 6.34 12.13
CA PRO A 443 -60.78 5.54 12.57
C PRO A 443 -59.40 5.93 11.85
N PRO A 444 -58.40 5.06 11.46
CA PRO A 444 -57.01 5.23 12.00
C PRO A 444 -55.74 4.91 11.10
N LYS A 445 -54.53 4.99 11.72
CA LYS A 445 -53.18 4.41 11.33
C LYS A 445 -52.39 5.08 10.18
N PRO A 446 -51.05 4.85 10.00
CA PRO A 446 -50.10 4.01 10.77
C PRO A 446 -48.91 4.77 11.42
N LYS A 447 -47.89 4.04 11.94
CA LYS A 447 -46.60 4.55 12.48
C LYS A 447 -45.40 3.91 11.77
N SER A 448 -44.25 4.60 11.75
CA SER A 448 -42.94 4.09 11.33
C SER A 448 -42.03 3.72 12.52
N ASN A 449 -40.93 3.00 12.24
CA ASN A 449 -39.96 2.46 13.21
C ASN A 449 -38.62 3.28 13.19
N PRO A 450 -37.63 3.03 14.07
CA PRO A 450 -36.82 4.11 14.67
C PRO A 450 -35.28 4.01 14.44
N PHE A 451 -34.54 4.88 15.13
CA PHE A 451 -33.07 4.91 15.31
C PHE A 451 -32.21 5.27 14.08
N THR A 452 -31.86 6.56 13.97
CA THR A 452 -30.70 7.05 13.18
C THR A 452 -29.53 7.43 14.09
N ILE A 453 -28.30 7.38 13.54
CA ILE A 453 -27.03 7.36 14.29
C ILE A 453 -26.38 8.75 14.31
N ASP A 454 -27.11 9.76 14.81
CA ASP A 454 -26.69 11.18 14.79
C ASP A 454 -26.42 11.80 16.17
N ASN A 455 -26.50 11.01 17.26
CA ASN A 455 -26.27 11.49 18.64
C ASN A 455 -25.18 10.71 19.40
N LEU A 456 -24.35 9.91 18.71
CA LEU A 456 -23.24 9.14 19.31
C LEU A 456 -21.85 9.78 19.09
N LEU A 457 -21.77 11.01 18.57
CA LEU A 457 -20.53 11.75 18.34
C LEU A 457 -20.42 12.98 19.26
N LYS A 458 -20.51 12.74 20.58
CA LYS A 458 -20.32 13.79 21.60
C LYS A 458 -19.56 13.30 22.84
N SER A 459 -18.68 12.31 22.66
CA SER A 459 -17.84 11.72 23.71
C SER A 459 -16.56 11.10 23.13
N LEU A 460 -15.73 11.92 22.50
CA LEU A 460 -14.35 11.60 22.11
C LEU A 460 -13.57 12.91 21.81
N ASP A 461 -13.49 13.77 22.82
CA ASP A 461 -12.58 14.91 22.90
C ASP A 461 -12.06 14.99 24.35
N GLY A 462 -10.78 15.27 24.53
CA GLY A 462 -10.04 15.11 25.79
C GLY A 462 -9.49 13.68 26.01
N GLY A 463 -8.16 13.56 25.96
CA GLY A 463 -7.41 12.30 26.14
C GLY A 463 -5.94 12.48 25.76
#